data_AF-A0A1G8CNY0-F1
#
_entry.id   AF-A0A1G8CNY0-F1
#
_cell.length_a   1.000
_cell.length_b   1.000
_cell.length_c   1.000
_cell.angle_alpha   90.00
_cell.angle_beta   90.00
_cell.angle_gamma   90.00
#
_symmetry.space_group_name_H-M   'P 1'
#
loop_
_entity.id
_entity.type
_entity.pdbx_description
1 polymer ?
#
loop_
_entity_poly.entity_id
_entity_poly.type
_entity_poly.pdbx_seq_one_letter_code
_entity_poly.pdbx_strand_id
1 'polypeptide(L)'
;MLLHIREVLSPDEVRQAREILGQAPWEDGRLTAGEQSAKAKNNEQLREDCEETRAVQQLLLRGLERHQVFFSAALPKQISPPLFNRYGGASNSFGNHVDSAVRFLRDGTGRVRTDISCTLFLAEPDEYDGGELVIEDTFGTQRVKLAAGDMVLYPGTSVHRVLPVTRGYRLASYFWIQSMVRSDEQRRLLFEMDNHLRHLRSQYGETDPGVIGLTSTYHNLLRMWLDI
;
A
#
# COMPACT_ATOMS: atom_id res chain seq x y z
N MET A 1 9.72 -1.35 7.41
CA MET A 1 10.23 -0.33 6.45
C MET A 1 9.07 0.53 5.94
N LEU A 2 9.22 1.85 5.91
CA LEU A 2 8.32 2.77 5.20
C LEU A 2 8.95 3.15 3.85
N LEU A 3 8.23 2.95 2.74
CA LEU A 3 8.75 3.15 1.39
C LEU A 3 7.77 3.91 0.51
N HIS A 4 8.27 4.93 -0.19
CA HIS A 4 7.55 5.64 -1.25
C HIS A 4 7.84 5.00 -2.61
N ILE A 5 6.80 4.54 -3.29
CA ILE A 5 6.85 3.99 -4.64
C ILE A 5 6.16 4.99 -5.57
N ARG A 6 6.94 5.56 -6.49
CA ARG A 6 6.45 6.57 -7.44
C ARG A 6 5.78 5.93 -8.65
N GLU A 7 4.76 6.62 -9.16
CA GLU A 7 4.11 6.34 -10.44
C GLU A 7 3.67 4.87 -10.57
N VAL A 8 3.06 4.33 -9.49
CA VAL A 8 2.42 3.00 -9.55
C VAL A 8 1.31 3.03 -10.59
N LEU A 9 0.53 4.12 -10.61
CA LEU A 9 -0.35 4.46 -11.73
C LEU A 9 0.24 5.63 -12.51
N SER A 10 0.14 5.55 -13.84
CA SER A 10 0.44 6.68 -14.73
C SER A 10 -0.60 7.78 -14.57
N PRO A 11 -0.30 9.04 -14.98
CA PRO A 11 -1.27 10.14 -14.95
C PRO A 11 -2.59 9.82 -15.68
N ASP A 12 -2.52 9.02 -16.74
CA ASP A 12 -3.69 8.60 -17.52
C ASP A 12 -4.56 7.59 -16.77
N GLU A 13 -3.94 6.62 -16.09
CA GLU A 13 -4.66 5.66 -15.26
C GLU A 13 -5.22 6.32 -13.99
N VAL A 14 -4.52 7.30 -13.42
CA VAL A 14 -5.04 8.12 -12.31
C VAL A 14 -6.29 8.86 -12.76
N ARG A 15 -6.25 9.52 -13.93
CA ARG A 15 -7.42 10.21 -14.48
C ARG A 15 -8.59 9.24 -14.73
N GLN A 16 -8.34 8.09 -15.34
CA GLN A 16 -9.36 7.07 -15.56
C GLN A 16 -9.96 6.56 -14.24
N ALA A 17 -9.11 6.28 -13.24
CA ALA A 17 -9.57 5.86 -11.92
C ALA A 17 -10.45 6.94 -11.27
N ARG A 18 -10.06 8.21 -11.35
CA ARG A 18 -10.83 9.33 -10.81
C ARG A 18 -12.17 9.53 -11.52
N GLU A 19 -12.24 9.37 -12.83
CA GLU A 19 -13.49 9.44 -13.59
C GLU A 19 -14.49 8.37 -13.12
N ILE A 20 -14.02 7.13 -12.94
CA ILE A 20 -14.84 6.03 -12.42
C ILE A 20 -15.29 6.32 -10.98
N LEU A 21 -14.36 6.73 -10.12
CA LEU A 21 -14.65 7.01 -8.70
C LEU A 21 -15.53 8.25 -8.49
N GLY A 22 -15.57 9.17 -9.46
CA GLY A 22 -16.43 10.36 -9.42
C GLY A 22 -17.92 10.05 -9.49
N GLN A 23 -18.29 8.89 -10.05
CA GLN A 23 -19.68 8.42 -10.17
C GLN A 23 -20.04 7.32 -9.16
N ALA A 24 -19.09 6.89 -8.34
CA ALA A 24 -19.24 5.73 -7.48
C ALA A 24 -20.18 5.97 -6.28
N PRO A 25 -20.85 4.91 -5.77
CA PRO A 25 -21.70 5.00 -4.60
C PRO A 25 -20.87 5.01 -3.31
N TRP A 26 -20.48 6.20 -2.86
CA TRP A 26 -19.76 6.41 -1.61
C TRP A 26 -20.69 6.25 -0.40
N GLU A 27 -20.28 5.43 0.57
CA GLU A 27 -21.05 5.13 1.79
C GLU A 27 -20.24 5.40 3.07
N ASP A 28 -20.89 5.39 4.23
CA ASP A 28 -20.23 5.56 5.53
C ASP A 28 -19.19 4.45 5.78
N GLY A 29 -17.93 4.85 5.91
CA GLY A 29 -16.80 3.94 6.06
C GLY A 29 -16.77 3.19 7.39
N ARG A 30 -17.59 3.54 8.38
CA ARG A 30 -17.70 2.77 9.64
C ARG A 30 -18.22 1.35 9.41
N LEU A 31 -19.01 1.13 8.35
CA LEU A 31 -19.62 -0.17 8.02
C LEU A 31 -18.61 -1.25 7.61
N THR A 32 -17.40 -0.86 7.22
CA THR A 32 -16.35 -1.77 6.71
C THR A 32 -15.19 -1.97 7.69
N ALA A 33 -15.22 -1.29 8.84
CA ALA A 33 -14.14 -1.32 9.81
C ALA A 33 -14.34 -2.42 10.86
N GLY A 34 -13.23 -2.97 11.38
CA GLY A 34 -13.27 -3.78 12.60
C GLY A 34 -13.75 -2.96 13.79
N GLU A 35 -14.20 -3.64 14.86
CA GLU A 35 -14.91 -3.01 15.99
C GLU A 35 -14.15 -1.82 16.63
N GLN A 36 -12.83 -1.93 16.79
CA GLN A 36 -12.00 -0.84 17.32
C GLN A 36 -11.86 0.32 16.31
N SER A 37 -11.53 0.00 15.06
CA SER A 37 -11.33 0.98 13.99
C SER A 37 -12.62 1.77 13.69
N ALA A 38 -13.78 1.14 13.78
CA ALA A 38 -15.08 1.79 13.57
C ALA A 38 -15.33 2.96 14.53
N LYS A 39 -14.76 2.92 15.75
CA LYS A 39 -14.89 3.99 16.75
C LYS A 39 -14.07 5.24 16.42
N ALA A 40 -13.00 5.09 15.64
CA ALA A 40 -12.09 6.18 15.27
C ALA A 40 -12.25 6.64 13.82
N LYS A 41 -13.03 5.92 13.01
CA LYS A 41 -13.17 6.13 11.57
C LYS A 41 -14.32 7.08 11.28
N ASN A 42 -14.02 8.16 10.56
CA ASN A 42 -14.98 9.12 10.06
C ASN A 42 -14.64 9.47 8.60
N ASN A 43 -14.98 8.58 7.67
CA ASN A 43 -14.70 8.73 6.25
C ASN A 43 -15.79 8.08 5.40
N GLU A 44 -15.66 8.20 4.09
CA GLU A 44 -16.51 7.49 3.14
C GLU A 44 -15.72 6.41 2.40
N GLN A 45 -16.40 5.32 2.02
CA GLN A 45 -15.80 4.20 1.30
C GLN A 45 -16.72 3.63 0.23
N LEU A 46 -16.12 3.06 -0.82
CA LEU A 46 -16.87 2.25 -1.77
C LEU A 46 -17.15 0.87 -1.18
N ARG A 47 -18.27 0.31 -1.60
CA ARG A 47 -18.58 -1.10 -1.35
C ARG A 47 -17.63 -2.01 -2.13
N GLU A 48 -17.30 -3.15 -1.53
CA GLU A 48 -16.41 -4.15 -2.13
C GLU A 48 -17.02 -4.82 -3.37
N ASP A 49 -18.34 -4.82 -3.50
CA ASP A 49 -19.09 -5.56 -4.53
C ASP A 49 -19.54 -4.73 -5.73
N CYS A 50 -19.32 -3.41 -5.74
CA CYS A 50 -19.75 -2.54 -6.84
C CYS A 50 -18.81 -2.60 -8.06
N GLU A 51 -19.33 -2.21 -9.22
CA GLU A 51 -18.60 -2.32 -10.50
C GLU A 51 -17.40 -1.36 -10.55
N GLU A 52 -17.55 -0.17 -9.98
CA GLU A 52 -16.49 0.86 -9.90
C GLU A 52 -15.29 0.35 -9.10
N THR A 53 -15.53 -0.30 -7.96
CA THR A 53 -14.48 -0.93 -7.15
C THR A 53 -13.70 -1.95 -7.99
N ARG A 54 -14.39 -2.85 -8.68
CA ARG A 54 -13.74 -3.89 -9.51
C ARG A 54 -12.93 -3.27 -10.65
N ALA A 55 -13.47 -2.27 -11.33
CA ALA A 55 -12.81 -1.60 -12.44
C ALA A 55 -11.50 -0.91 -11.99
N VAL A 56 -11.54 -0.18 -10.87
CA VAL A 56 -10.35 0.52 -10.36
C VAL A 56 -9.36 -0.45 -9.70
N GLN A 57 -9.83 -1.54 -9.08
CA GLN A 57 -8.96 -2.63 -8.61
C GLN A 57 -8.13 -3.20 -9.76
N GLN A 58 -8.73 -3.47 -10.91
CA GLN A 58 -8.01 -4.00 -12.07
C GLN A 58 -6.94 -3.02 -12.59
N LEU A 59 -7.22 -1.72 -12.59
CA LEU A 59 -6.22 -0.69 -12.93
C LEU A 59 -5.05 -0.73 -11.95
N LEU A 60 -5.34 -0.73 -10.65
CA LEU A 60 -4.33 -0.74 -9.59
C LEU A 60 -3.47 -2.01 -9.64
N LEU A 61 -4.08 -3.19 -9.75
CA LEU A 61 -3.36 -4.47 -9.77
C LEU A 61 -2.43 -4.57 -10.99
N ARG A 62 -2.88 -4.14 -12.18
CA ARG A 62 -2.00 -4.01 -13.36
C ARG A 62 -0.85 -3.03 -13.13
N GLY A 63 -1.09 -1.98 -12.34
CA GLY A 63 -0.06 -1.04 -11.92
C GLY A 63 1.00 -1.62 -11.01
N LEU A 64 0.58 -2.46 -10.07
CA LEU A 64 1.50 -3.19 -9.20
C LEU A 64 2.32 -4.22 -9.98
N GLU A 65 1.70 -4.97 -10.90
CA GLU A 65 2.33 -6.04 -11.68
C GLU A 65 3.55 -5.59 -12.50
N ARG A 66 3.58 -4.33 -12.93
CA ARG A 66 4.70 -3.76 -13.69
C ARG A 66 5.80 -3.14 -12.81
N HIS A 67 5.61 -3.00 -11.50
CA HIS A 67 6.50 -2.21 -10.65
C HIS A 67 7.53 -3.08 -9.91
N GLN A 68 8.76 -3.13 -10.43
CA GLN A 68 9.81 -3.99 -9.87
C GLN A 68 10.19 -3.63 -8.42
N VAL A 69 10.15 -2.35 -8.06
CA VAL A 69 10.47 -1.90 -6.69
C VAL A 69 9.42 -2.43 -5.72
N PHE A 70 8.15 -2.44 -6.11
CA PHE A 70 7.06 -3.02 -5.31
C PHE A 70 7.32 -4.50 -5.00
N PHE A 71 7.62 -5.31 -6.02
CA PHE A 71 7.88 -6.74 -5.81
C PHE A 71 9.10 -7.01 -4.93
N SER A 72 10.19 -6.27 -5.14
CA SER A 72 11.41 -6.42 -4.35
C SER A 72 11.19 -6.00 -2.89
N ALA A 73 10.44 -4.92 -2.65
CA ALA A 73 10.17 -4.42 -1.31
C ALA A 73 9.13 -5.24 -0.54
N ALA A 74 8.07 -5.70 -1.22
CA ALA A 74 6.92 -6.32 -0.58
C ALA A 74 6.95 -7.86 -0.59
N LEU A 75 7.64 -8.48 -1.56
CA LEU A 75 7.66 -9.94 -1.79
C LEU A 75 6.27 -10.58 -1.62
N PRO A 76 5.25 -10.13 -2.39
CA PRO A 76 3.86 -10.46 -2.12
C PRO A 76 3.57 -11.95 -2.31
N LYS A 77 3.00 -12.61 -1.30
CA LYS A 77 2.36 -13.92 -1.39
C LYS A 77 0.89 -13.79 -1.80
N GLN A 78 0.20 -12.85 -1.15
CA GLN A 78 -1.20 -12.56 -1.42
C GLN A 78 -1.47 -11.07 -1.15
N ILE A 79 -2.18 -10.43 -2.07
CA ILE A 79 -2.63 -9.05 -1.95
C ILE A 79 -4.12 -9.08 -1.62
N SER A 80 -4.55 -8.40 -0.56
CA SER A 80 -5.99 -8.25 -0.29
C SER A 80 -6.62 -7.34 -1.36
N PRO A 81 -7.87 -7.58 -1.79
CA PRO A 81 -8.53 -6.74 -2.78
C PRO A 81 -8.46 -5.24 -2.41
N PRO A 82 -7.95 -4.37 -3.31
CA PRO A 82 -7.85 -2.94 -3.03
C PRO A 82 -9.19 -2.27 -2.69
N LEU A 83 -9.21 -1.51 -1.62
CA LEU A 83 -10.37 -0.76 -1.17
C LEU A 83 -10.17 0.73 -1.46
N PHE A 84 -11.27 1.49 -1.52
CA PHE A 84 -11.22 2.91 -1.85
C PHE A 84 -11.88 3.73 -0.76
N ASN A 85 -11.23 4.82 -0.36
CA ASN A 85 -11.73 5.73 0.64
C ASN A 85 -11.62 7.18 0.17
N ARG A 86 -12.51 8.03 0.67
CA ARG A 86 -12.36 9.47 0.57
C ARG A 86 -12.60 10.15 1.91
N TYR A 87 -11.94 11.29 2.08
CA TYR A 87 -12.01 12.11 3.29
C TYR A 87 -12.30 13.56 2.88
N GLY A 88 -13.37 14.14 3.42
CA GLY A 88 -13.74 15.54 3.20
C GLY A 88 -15.06 15.87 3.89
N GLY A 89 -15.40 17.16 3.97
CA GLY A 89 -16.65 17.62 4.61
C GLY A 89 -16.82 17.11 6.04
N ALA A 90 -17.98 16.50 6.33
CA ALA A 90 -18.27 15.94 7.66
C ALA A 90 -17.56 14.60 7.94
N SER A 91 -17.10 13.89 6.91
CA SER A 91 -16.47 12.58 6.99
C SER A 91 -15.02 12.66 6.53
N ASN A 92 -14.18 13.23 7.39
CA ASN A 92 -12.88 13.79 6.99
C ASN A 92 -11.65 13.26 7.73
N SER A 93 -11.75 12.27 8.61
CA SER A 93 -10.60 11.80 9.39
C SER A 93 -10.63 10.33 9.76
N PHE A 94 -9.49 9.79 10.18
CA PHE A 94 -9.43 8.47 10.80
C PHE A 94 -8.40 8.52 11.93
N GLY A 95 -8.85 8.39 13.17
CA GLY A 95 -7.98 8.47 14.36
C GLY A 95 -6.97 7.33 14.47
N ASN A 96 -6.13 7.40 15.51
CA ASN A 96 -5.09 6.41 15.76
C ASN A 96 -5.67 4.99 15.85
N HIS A 97 -5.13 4.10 15.03
CA HIS A 97 -5.46 2.68 15.04
C HIS A 97 -4.28 1.85 14.52
N VAL A 98 -4.37 0.54 14.71
CA VAL A 98 -3.50 -0.46 14.09
C VAL A 98 -4.39 -1.38 13.26
N ASP A 99 -3.87 -1.88 12.15
CA ASP A 99 -4.60 -2.83 11.34
C ASP A 99 -4.75 -4.17 12.04
N SER A 100 -5.86 -4.87 11.77
CA SER A 100 -6.04 -6.23 12.30
C SER A 100 -5.01 -7.15 11.67
N ALA A 101 -4.32 -7.97 12.48
CA ALA A 101 -3.25 -8.86 12.02
C ALA A 101 -3.68 -9.89 10.94
N VAL A 102 -4.98 -10.18 10.87
CA VAL A 102 -5.59 -11.06 9.87
C VAL A 102 -6.85 -10.39 9.33
N ARG A 103 -6.95 -10.28 8.01
CA ARG A 103 -8.16 -9.87 7.30
C ARG A 103 -8.79 -11.06 6.59
N PHE A 104 -10.06 -11.35 6.88
CA PHE A 104 -10.84 -12.32 6.11
C PHE A 104 -11.33 -11.68 4.81
N LEU A 105 -11.18 -12.39 3.71
CA LEU A 105 -11.58 -11.92 2.39
C LEU A 105 -13.05 -12.24 2.14
N ARG A 106 -13.82 -11.24 1.72
CA ARG A 106 -15.29 -11.38 1.54
C ARG A 106 -15.67 -12.30 0.37
N ASP A 107 -14.77 -12.45 -0.60
CA ASP A 107 -14.94 -13.33 -1.76
C ASP A 107 -14.75 -14.82 -1.41
N GLY A 108 -14.47 -15.16 -0.15
CA GLY A 108 -14.27 -16.53 0.30
C GLY A 108 -12.91 -17.13 -0.06
N THR A 109 -11.99 -16.33 -0.64
CA THR A 109 -10.64 -16.79 -1.03
C THR A 109 -9.69 -16.98 0.17
N GLY A 110 -10.21 -16.81 1.39
CA GLY A 110 -9.51 -17.13 2.63
C GLY A 110 -9.20 -15.87 3.46
N ARG A 111 -7.94 -15.75 3.88
CA ARG A 111 -7.48 -14.70 4.79
C ARG A 111 -6.09 -14.23 4.41
N VAL A 112 -5.81 -12.95 4.66
CA VAL A 112 -4.51 -12.31 4.47
C VAL A 112 -3.95 -11.93 5.82
N ARG A 113 -2.72 -12.38 6.11
CA ARG A 113 -1.91 -11.82 7.19
C ARG A 113 -1.42 -10.44 6.77
N THR A 114 -1.69 -9.41 7.54
CA THR A 114 -1.46 -8.00 7.16
C THR A 114 -0.04 -7.56 7.50
N ASP A 115 0.95 -8.14 6.81
CA ASP A 115 2.36 -7.82 7.06
C ASP A 115 2.70 -6.38 6.67
N ILE A 116 2.15 -5.92 5.54
CA ILE A 116 2.40 -4.61 4.96
C ILE A 116 1.07 -3.94 4.64
N SER A 117 0.94 -2.69 5.05
CA SER A 117 -0.16 -1.81 4.67
C SER A 117 0.28 -0.91 3.52
N CYS A 118 -0.62 -0.70 2.58
CA CYS A 118 -0.38 0.07 1.36
C CYS A 118 -1.42 1.17 1.24
N THR A 119 -0.99 2.37 0.82
CA THR A 119 -1.87 3.46 0.42
C THR A 119 -1.41 4.03 -0.91
N LEU A 120 -2.24 3.92 -1.94
CA LEU A 120 -2.08 4.61 -3.23
C LEU A 120 -2.88 5.91 -3.20
N PHE A 121 -2.26 7.02 -3.54
CA PHE A 121 -2.90 8.32 -3.61
C PHE A 121 -3.57 8.51 -4.98
N LEU A 122 -4.79 9.02 -4.99
CA LEU A 122 -5.60 9.23 -6.21
C LEU A 122 -6.08 10.69 -6.35
N ALA A 123 -5.72 11.55 -5.40
CA ALA A 123 -5.91 12.99 -5.46
C ALA A 123 -4.55 13.65 -5.24
N GLU A 124 -4.30 14.74 -5.97
CA GLU A 124 -3.09 15.52 -5.84
C GLU A 124 -3.04 16.22 -4.48
N PRO A 125 -1.84 16.42 -3.92
CA PRO A 125 -1.70 16.96 -2.56
C PRO A 125 -2.19 18.40 -2.42
N ASP A 126 -2.25 19.18 -3.49
CA ASP A 126 -2.75 20.56 -3.52
C ASP A 126 -4.28 20.66 -3.69
N GLU A 127 -4.95 19.56 -4.06
CA GLU A 127 -6.41 19.51 -4.19
C GLU A 127 -7.15 19.51 -2.84
N TYR A 128 -6.46 19.19 -1.74
CA TYR A 128 -7.04 19.14 -0.40
C TYR A 128 -6.09 19.68 0.68
N ASP A 129 -6.64 20.21 1.77
CA ASP A 129 -5.88 20.68 2.94
C ASP A 129 -5.99 19.67 4.09
N GLY A 130 -4.88 19.46 4.81
CA GLY A 130 -4.75 18.38 5.79
C GLY A 130 -4.66 17.01 5.10
N GLY A 131 -5.27 15.99 5.69
CA GLY A 131 -5.34 14.64 5.12
C GLY A 131 -4.02 13.85 5.13
N GLU A 132 -3.00 14.32 5.84
CA GLU A 132 -1.74 13.58 5.95
C GLU A 132 -1.97 12.24 6.62
N LEU A 133 -1.42 11.19 6.02
CA LEU A 133 -1.28 9.88 6.66
C LEU A 133 -0.11 9.97 7.63
N VAL A 134 -0.42 9.86 8.92
CA VAL A 134 0.56 9.93 9.99
C VAL A 134 0.83 8.51 10.47
N ILE A 135 2.10 8.09 10.40
CA ILE A 135 2.54 6.74 10.76
C ILE A 135 3.55 6.87 11.90
N GLU A 136 3.26 6.20 13.02
CA GLU A 136 4.15 6.10 14.17
C GLU A 136 5.15 4.96 13.93
N ASP A 137 6.43 5.29 14.09
CA ASP A 137 7.57 4.38 13.99
C ASP A 137 8.41 4.46 15.27
N THR A 138 9.31 3.51 15.46
CA THR A 138 10.19 3.36 16.62
C THR A 138 10.94 4.65 16.98
N PHE A 139 11.31 5.45 15.98
CA PHE A 139 12.13 6.65 16.15
C PHE A 139 11.36 7.97 15.94
N GLY A 140 10.03 7.91 15.82
CA GLY A 140 9.20 9.10 15.68
C GLY A 140 8.05 8.93 14.71
N THR A 141 7.54 10.05 14.21
CA THR A 141 6.33 10.08 13.40
C THR A 141 6.62 10.57 11.99
N GLN A 142 6.20 9.81 10.99
CA GLN A 142 6.27 10.19 9.58
C GLN A 142 4.91 10.75 9.13
N ARG A 143 4.93 11.83 8.34
CA ARG A 143 3.72 12.41 7.73
C ARG A 143 3.81 12.24 6.22
N VAL A 144 2.82 11.59 5.64
CA VAL A 144 2.84 11.19 4.23
C VAL A 144 1.64 11.80 3.50
N LYS A 145 1.96 12.52 2.42
CA LYS A 145 1.00 13.10 1.48
C LYS A 145 1.70 13.18 0.13
N LEU A 146 1.36 12.27 -0.79
CA LEU A 146 2.10 12.04 -2.03
C LEU A 146 1.29 12.52 -3.25
N ALA A 147 1.98 12.61 -4.39
CA ALA A 147 1.36 12.88 -5.70
C ALA A 147 0.35 11.79 -6.06
N ALA A 148 -0.64 12.12 -6.89
CA ALA A 148 -1.58 11.12 -7.36
C ALA A 148 -0.85 10.07 -8.25
N GLY A 149 -1.15 8.79 -8.03
CA GLY A 149 -0.46 7.66 -8.67
C GLY A 149 0.72 7.12 -7.87
N ASP A 150 1.17 7.84 -6.84
CA ASP A 150 2.21 7.37 -5.93
C ASP A 150 1.62 6.53 -4.79
N MET A 151 2.43 5.64 -4.24
CA MET A 151 2.08 4.74 -3.16
C MET A 151 3.07 4.84 -1.99
N VAL A 152 2.56 4.67 -0.78
CA VAL A 152 3.38 4.37 0.41
C VAL A 152 3.12 2.95 0.89
N LEU A 153 4.19 2.22 1.19
CA LEU A 153 4.19 0.95 1.91
C LEU A 153 4.70 1.21 3.33
N TYR A 154 4.09 0.57 4.32
CA TYR A 154 4.53 0.63 5.71
C TYR A 154 4.14 -0.65 6.47
N PRO A 155 4.77 -0.96 7.62
CA PRO A 155 4.43 -2.15 8.39
C PRO A 155 2.96 -2.12 8.84
N GLY A 156 2.24 -3.24 8.67
CA GLY A 156 0.86 -3.35 9.16
C GLY A 156 0.72 -3.27 10.69
N THR A 157 1.85 -3.34 11.41
CA THR A 157 1.96 -3.19 12.86
C THR A 157 2.01 -1.73 13.33
N SER A 158 2.20 -0.76 12.43
CA SER A 158 2.35 0.64 12.80
C SER A 158 1.01 1.26 13.24
N VAL A 159 1.02 1.98 14.36
CA VAL A 159 -0.07 2.89 14.71
C VAL A 159 -0.11 4.01 13.68
N HIS A 160 -1.28 4.25 13.11
CA HIS A 160 -1.43 5.30 12.10
C HIS A 160 -2.79 5.97 12.15
N ARG A 161 -2.87 7.14 11.52
CA ARG A 161 -4.09 7.96 11.41
C ARG A 161 -4.08 8.79 10.13
N VAL A 162 -5.25 9.22 9.70
CA VAL A 162 -5.42 10.24 8.66
C VAL A 162 -5.91 11.53 9.33
N LEU A 163 -5.11 12.60 9.24
CA LEU A 163 -5.49 13.90 9.79
C LEU A 163 -6.76 14.44 9.10
N PRO A 164 -7.55 15.29 9.78
CA PRO A 164 -8.75 15.87 9.19
C PRO A 164 -8.46 16.58 7.87
N VAL A 165 -9.27 16.28 6.84
CA VAL A 165 -9.33 17.05 5.61
C VAL A 165 -10.26 18.24 5.82
N THR A 166 -9.74 19.46 5.69
CA THR A 166 -10.50 20.70 5.96
C THR A 166 -10.99 21.40 4.70
N ARG A 167 -10.39 21.10 3.54
CA ARG A 167 -10.79 21.58 2.21
C ARG A 167 -10.59 20.45 1.19
N GLY A 168 -11.47 20.36 0.21
CA GLY A 168 -11.37 19.38 -0.87
C GLY A 168 -11.63 17.95 -0.39
N TYR A 169 -11.18 16.98 -1.18
CA TYR A 169 -11.29 15.57 -0.85
C TYR A 169 -9.96 14.86 -1.06
N ARG A 170 -9.49 14.17 -0.02
CA ARG A 170 -8.42 13.18 -0.16
C ARG A 170 -9.03 11.90 -0.70
N LEU A 171 -8.63 11.48 -1.90
CA LEU A 171 -9.02 10.22 -2.51
C LEU A 171 -7.84 9.25 -2.49
N ALA A 172 -8.06 8.02 -2.03
CA ALA A 172 -7.00 7.01 -2.00
C ALA A 172 -7.54 5.58 -2.13
N SER A 173 -6.65 4.68 -2.55
CA SER A 173 -6.82 3.25 -2.37
C SER A 173 -5.97 2.75 -1.20
N TYR A 174 -6.48 1.79 -0.44
CA TYR A 174 -5.75 1.16 0.65
C TYR A 174 -5.98 -0.36 0.66
N PHE A 175 -4.94 -1.11 1.01
CA PHE A 175 -4.96 -2.57 1.05
C PHE A 175 -3.76 -3.13 1.81
N TRP A 176 -3.76 -4.45 1.99
CA TRP A 176 -2.74 -5.17 2.73
C TRP A 176 -2.09 -6.26 1.88
N ILE A 177 -0.86 -6.59 2.25
CA ILE A 177 -0.08 -7.65 1.63
C ILE A 177 0.33 -8.64 2.72
N GLN A 178 0.05 -9.91 2.45
CA GLN A 178 0.78 -11.00 3.07
C GLN A 178 2.06 -11.19 2.28
N SER A 179 3.20 -10.93 2.92
CA SER A 179 4.51 -11.14 2.32
C SER A 179 4.88 -12.62 2.41
N MET A 180 5.60 -13.11 1.41
CA MET A 180 6.26 -14.41 1.49
C MET A 180 7.32 -14.42 2.59
N VAL A 181 7.90 -13.26 2.96
CA VAL A 181 8.83 -13.11 4.09
C VAL A 181 8.14 -12.37 5.23
N ARG A 182 7.92 -13.07 6.36
CA ARG A 182 7.13 -12.56 7.49
C ARG A 182 7.80 -11.40 8.23
N SER A 183 9.08 -11.54 8.59
CA SER A 183 9.81 -10.52 9.36
C SER A 183 10.06 -9.26 8.51
N ASP A 184 9.79 -8.09 9.11
CA ASP A 184 10.10 -6.81 8.46
C ASP A 184 11.61 -6.62 8.30
N GLU A 185 12.40 -7.06 9.27
CA GLU A 185 13.86 -6.98 9.24
C GLU A 185 14.44 -7.84 8.11
N GLN A 186 14.01 -9.09 8.00
CA GLN A 186 14.45 -9.99 6.92
C GLN A 186 14.08 -9.44 5.54
N ARG A 187 12.86 -8.93 5.39
CA ARG A 187 12.38 -8.34 4.15
C ARG A 187 13.15 -7.06 3.79
N ARG A 188 13.45 -6.21 4.76
CA ARG A 188 14.29 -5.01 4.57
C ARG A 188 15.70 -5.38 4.12
N LEU A 189 16.33 -6.37 4.76
CA LEU A 189 17.67 -6.84 4.38
C LEU A 189 17.70 -7.38 2.95
N LEU A 190 16.69 -8.15 2.54
CA LEU A 190 16.55 -8.62 1.17
C LEU A 190 16.40 -7.47 0.18
N PHE A 191 15.54 -6.49 0.48
CA PHE A 191 15.33 -5.33 -0.38
C PHE A 191 16.61 -4.50 -0.55
N GLU A 192 17.32 -4.22 0.54
CA GLU A 192 18.61 -3.50 0.50
C GLU A 192 19.67 -4.28 -0.31
N MET A 193 19.76 -5.59 -0.13
CA MET A 193 20.69 -6.44 -0.88
C MET A 193 20.35 -6.44 -2.38
N ASP A 194 19.08 -6.53 -2.76
CA ASP A 194 18.66 -6.49 -4.15
C ASP A 194 18.94 -5.13 -4.81
N ASN A 195 18.80 -4.01 -4.08
CA ASN A 195 19.20 -2.69 -4.57
C ASN A 195 20.72 -2.62 -4.83
N HIS A 196 21.54 -3.11 -3.91
CA HIS A 196 22.99 -3.17 -4.11
C HIS A 196 23.38 -4.09 -5.27
N LEU A 197 22.72 -5.25 -5.43
CA LEU A 197 22.93 -6.16 -6.55
C LEU A 197 22.58 -5.51 -7.89
N ARG A 198 21.46 -4.78 -7.97
CA ARG A 198 21.08 -4.01 -9.17
C ARG A 198 22.14 -2.96 -9.52
N HIS A 199 22.66 -2.25 -8.52
CA HIS A 199 23.77 -1.32 -8.74
C HIS A 199 25.02 -2.04 -9.27
N LEU A 200 25.45 -3.14 -8.64
CA LEU A 200 26.63 -3.90 -9.07
C LEU A 200 26.47 -4.46 -10.50
N ARG A 201 25.31 -4.99 -10.86
CA ARG A 201 24.99 -5.46 -12.23
C ARG A 201 25.16 -4.34 -13.26
N SER A 202 24.73 -3.12 -12.92
CA SER A 202 24.88 -1.96 -13.81
C SER A 202 26.34 -1.53 -14.03
N GLN A 203 27.23 -1.82 -13.07
CA GLN A 203 28.64 -1.41 -13.13
C GLN A 203 29.55 -2.49 -13.73
N TYR A 204 29.34 -3.75 -13.35
CA TYR A 204 30.25 -4.86 -13.66
C TYR A 204 29.65 -5.88 -14.65
N GLY A 205 28.36 -5.79 -14.95
CA GLY A 205 27.64 -6.73 -15.81
C GLY A 205 27.16 -7.99 -15.10
N GLU A 206 26.26 -8.71 -15.74
CA GLU A 206 25.59 -9.91 -15.17
C GLU A 206 26.51 -11.13 -15.05
N THR A 207 27.60 -11.18 -15.82
CA THR A 207 28.51 -12.33 -15.89
C THR A 207 29.70 -12.22 -14.94
N ASP A 208 29.83 -11.14 -14.19
CA ASP A 208 30.89 -10.98 -13.21
C ASP A 208 30.77 -12.05 -12.10
N PRO A 209 31.85 -12.79 -11.76
CA PRO A 209 31.78 -13.86 -10.76
C PRO A 209 31.29 -13.41 -9.37
N GLY A 210 31.62 -12.18 -8.96
CA GLY A 210 31.17 -11.60 -7.70
C GLY A 210 29.67 -11.29 -7.71
N VAL A 211 29.17 -10.72 -8.83
CA VAL A 211 27.74 -10.48 -9.04
C VAL A 211 26.95 -11.79 -9.03
N ILE A 212 27.44 -12.84 -9.69
CA ILE A 212 26.82 -14.17 -9.68
C ILE A 212 26.81 -14.74 -8.25
N GLY A 213 27.92 -14.67 -7.53
CA GLY A 213 28.05 -15.19 -6.17
C GLY A 213 27.11 -14.51 -5.16
N LEU A 214 27.00 -13.18 -5.23
CA LEU A 214 26.08 -12.41 -4.38
C LEU A 214 24.62 -12.65 -4.78
N THR A 215 24.32 -12.77 -6.08
CA THR A 215 22.98 -13.14 -6.57
C THR A 215 22.57 -14.53 -6.06
N SER A 216 23.48 -15.50 -6.09
CA SER A 216 23.27 -16.83 -5.51
C SER A 216 22.98 -16.75 -4.01
N THR A 217 23.73 -15.93 -3.27
CA THR A 217 23.51 -15.72 -1.83
C THR A 217 22.12 -15.12 -1.56
N TYR A 218 21.72 -14.10 -2.31
CA TYR A 218 20.38 -13.50 -2.21
C TYR A 218 19.27 -14.55 -2.40
N HIS A 219 19.37 -15.38 -3.44
CA HIS A 219 18.39 -16.44 -3.68
C HIS A 219 18.39 -17.53 -2.60
N ASN A 220 19.54 -17.83 -1.98
CA ASN A 220 19.58 -18.75 -0.85
C ASN A 220 18.90 -18.17 0.40
N LEU A 221 19.09 -16.88 0.68
CA LEU A 221 18.37 -16.19 1.77
C LEU A 221 16.85 -16.21 1.53
N LEU A 222 16.41 -15.97 0.28
CA LEU A 222 15.01 -16.15 -0.09
C LEU A 222 14.53 -17.57 0.22
N ARG A 223 15.22 -18.61 -0.27
CA ARG A 223 14.84 -20.01 0.02
C ARG A 223 14.76 -20.31 1.53
N MET A 224 15.58 -19.67 2.34
CA MET A 224 15.59 -19.85 3.79
C MET A 224 14.42 -19.14 4.50
N TRP A 225 13.96 -18.00 3.98
CA TRP A 225 13.02 -17.11 4.68
C TRP A 225 11.61 -17.06 4.07
N LEU A 226 11.42 -17.58 2.85
CA LEU A 226 10.11 -17.64 2.21
C LEU A 226 9.17 -18.64 2.92
N ASP A 227 7.95 -18.20 3.21
CA ASP A 227 6.78 -18.93 3.72
C ASP A 227 5.77 -19.03 2.56
N ILE A 228 5.93 -20.03 1.68
CA ILE A 228 5.15 -20.24 0.43
C ILE A 228 3.95 -21.14 0.67
#